data_AF-A0A6L9Z221-F1
#
_entry.id   AF-A0A6L9Z221-F1
#
_cell.length_a   1.000
_cell.length_b   1.000
_cell.length_c   1.000
_cell.angle_alpha   90.00
_cell.angle_beta   90.00
_cell.angle_gamma   90.00
#
_symmetry.space_group_name_H-M   'P 1'
#
loop_
_entity.id
_entity.type
_entity.pdbx_description
1 polymer ?
#
loop_
_entity_poly.entity_id
_entity_poly.type
_entity_poly.pdbx_seq_one_letter_code
_entity_poly.pdbx_strand_id
1 'polypeptide(L)' 'MLIQGFKVTKIKKILGVSAAFVSKGKVRFALEGIEGLKLKHKGSKGYLNQSDRISIIEWLRSQNQIYLSKL' A
#
# COMPACT_ATOMS: atom_id res chain seq x y z
N MET A 1 -3.94 5.50 20.50
CA MET A 1 -3.02 4.69 21.34
C MET A 1 -1.90 5.53 21.96
N LEU A 2 -1.02 6.16 21.18
CA LEU A 2 0.08 7.00 21.71
C LEU A 2 -0.42 8.17 22.57
N ILE A 3 -1.40 8.93 22.07
CA ILE A 3 -2.05 10.05 22.78
C ILE A 3 -2.81 9.55 24.03
N GLN A 4 -3.26 8.30 24.01
CA GLN A 4 -3.91 7.64 25.15
C GLN A 4 -2.88 7.07 26.16
N GLY A 5 -1.60 7.46 26.06
CA GLY A 5 -0.54 7.07 27.01
C GLY A 5 0.03 5.66 26.80
N PHE A 6 -0.30 4.95 25.72
CA PHE A 6 0.27 3.63 25.47
C PHE A 6 1.75 3.73 25.12
N LYS A 7 2.58 2.93 25.81
CA LYS A 7 4.00 2.77 25.47
C LYS A 7 4.17 2.19 24.05
N VAL A 8 5.18 2.66 23.32
CA VAL A 8 5.50 2.20 21.96
C VAL A 8 5.67 0.69 21.88
N THR A 9 6.26 0.07 22.90
CA THR A 9 6.43 -1.40 23.01
C THR A 9 5.10 -2.15 22.99
N LYS A 10 4.09 -1.64 23.70
CA LYS A 10 2.74 -2.21 23.74
C LYS A 10 2.04 -2.03 22.39
N ILE A 11 2.16 -0.85 21.79
CA ILE A 11 1.57 -0.55 20.48
C ILE A 11 2.16 -1.45 19.40
N LYS A 12 3.50 -1.60 19.37
CA LYS A 12 4.22 -2.47 18.44
C LYS A 12 3.66 -3.90 18.49
N LYS A 13 3.47 -4.44 19.70
CA LYS A 13 2.96 -5.81 19.90
C LYS A 13 1.51 -5.96 19.45
N ILE A 14 0.65 -4.98 19.77
CA ILE A 14 -0.78 -5.03 19.40
C ILE A 14 -0.97 -4.93 17.88
N LEU A 15 -0.23 -4.01 17.23
CA LEU A 15 -0.40 -3.72 15.80
C LEU A 15 0.48 -4.57 14.88
N GLY A 16 1.42 -5.35 15.42
CA GLY A 16 2.33 -6.17 14.61
C GLY A 16 3.30 -5.37 13.74
N VAL A 17 3.61 -4.12 14.11
CA VAL A 17 4.48 -3.22 13.32
C VAL A 17 5.87 -3.09 13.95
N SER A 18 6.74 -2.25 13.38
CA SER A 18 8.02 -1.90 14.01
C SER A 18 7.88 -0.72 14.97
N ALA A 19 8.78 -0.59 15.95
CA ALA A 19 8.81 0.59 16.82
C ALA A 19 9.07 1.88 16.02
N ALA A 20 9.91 1.79 14.99
CA ALA A 20 10.19 2.90 14.07
C ALA A 20 8.93 3.35 13.31
N PHE A 21 8.05 2.42 12.91
CA PHE A 21 6.77 2.76 12.29
C PHE A 21 5.91 3.60 13.23
N VAL A 22 5.80 3.19 14.51
CA VAL A 22 5.05 3.93 15.53
C VAL A 22 5.63 5.33 15.77
N SER A 23 6.96 5.45 15.91
CA SER A 23 7.64 6.74 16.11
C SER A 23 7.49 7.67 14.89
N LYS A 24 7.67 7.16 13.67
CA LYS A 24 7.47 7.94 12.43
C LYS A 24 6.01 8.36 12.27
N GLY A 25 5.07 7.46 12.58
CA GLY A 25 3.64 7.74 12.58
C GLY A 25 3.27 8.88 13.53
N LYS A 26 3.88 8.94 14.73
CA LYS A 26 3.72 10.06 15.68
C LYS A 26 4.10 11.40 15.05
N VAL A 27 5.29 11.48 14.47
CA VAL A 27 5.81 12.71 13.85
C VAL A 27 4.91 13.13 12.68
N ARG A 28 4.54 12.18 11.82
CA ARG A 28 3.73 12.47 10.64
C ARG A 28 2.31 12.88 11.00
N PHE A 29 1.71 12.28 12.02
CA PHE A 29 0.42 12.71 12.55
C PHE A 29 0.46 14.12 13.14
N ALA A 30 1.53 14.49 13.84
CA ALA A 30 1.67 15.83 14.40
C ALA A 30 1.76 16.91 13.31
N LEU A 31 2.33 16.59 12.14
CA LEU A 31 2.50 17.54 11.03
C LEU A 31 1.31 17.58 10.07
N GLU A 32 0.69 16.42 9.80
CA GLU A 32 -0.27 16.26 8.70
C GLU A 32 -1.64 15.73 9.17
N GLY A 33 -1.83 15.58 10.48
CA GLY A 33 -3.03 14.99 11.05
C GLY A 33 -3.27 13.55 10.57
N ILE A 34 -4.54 13.22 10.34
CA ILE A 34 -4.96 11.88 9.90
C ILE A 34 -4.38 11.54 8.51
N GLU A 35 -4.22 12.52 7.62
CA GLU A 35 -3.63 12.31 6.29
C GLU A 35 -2.20 11.78 6.37
N GLY A 36 -1.47 12.15 7.43
CA GLY A 36 -0.14 11.64 7.69
C GLY A 36 -0.06 10.15 8.00
N LEU A 37 -1.16 9.54 8.44
CA LEU A 37 -1.22 8.11 8.73
C LEU A 37 -1.67 7.28 7.52
N LYS A 38 -2.19 7.91 6.46
CA LYS A 38 -2.63 7.19 5.25
C LYS A 38 -1.44 6.69 4.44
N LEU A 39 -1.68 5.63 3.66
CA LEU A 39 -0.69 5.08 2.74
C LEU A 39 -0.43 6.09 1.61
N LYS A 40 0.76 6.70 1.61
CA LYS A 40 1.19 7.63 0.56
C LYS A 40 1.80 6.94 -0.66
N HIS A 41 2.16 5.65 -0.54
CA HIS A 41 2.73 4.90 -1.64
C HIS A 41 1.65 4.63 -2.70
N LYS A 42 1.83 5.17 -3.90
CA LYS A 42 0.85 5.08 -5.01
C LYS A 42 1.08 3.86 -5.93
N GLY A 43 1.94 2.93 -5.52
CA GLY A 43 2.43 1.87 -6.40
C GLY A 43 3.51 2.36 -7.37
N SER A 44 4.02 1.44 -8.20
CA SER A 44 4.89 1.77 -9.31
C SER A 44 4.09 2.27 -10.50
N LYS A 45 4.77 3.01 -11.40
CA LYS A 45 4.20 3.32 -12.72
C LYS A 45 4.08 2.00 -13.49
N GLY A 46 2.86 1.66 -13.91
CA GLY A 46 2.63 0.49 -14.77
C GLY A 46 3.31 0.67 -16.12
N TYR A 47 3.74 -0.44 -16.72
CA TYR A 47 4.34 -0.45 -18.07
C TYR A 47 3.32 -0.13 -19.17
N LEU A 48 2.06 -0.52 -18.93
CA LEU A 48 0.97 -0.37 -19.87
C LEU A 48 0.22 0.94 -19.60
N ASN A 49 0.01 1.72 -20.66
CA ASN A 49 -0.94 2.82 -20.59
C ASN A 49 -2.39 2.27 -20.59
N GLN A 50 -3.38 3.16 -20.45
CA GLN A 50 -4.78 2.74 -20.32
C GLN A 50 -5.29 2.00 -21.56
N SER A 51 -4.94 2.45 -22.77
CA SER A 51 -5.30 1.77 -24.02
C SER A 51 -4.64 0.40 -24.13
N ASP A 52 -3.34 0.30 -23.85
CA ASP A 52 -2.61 -0.98 -23.93
C ASP A 52 -3.23 -2.00 -22.97
N ARG A 53 -3.57 -1.55 -21.76
CA ARG A 53 -4.22 -2.38 -20.75
C ARG A 53 -5.58 -2.88 -21.22
N ILE A 54 -6.39 -2.03 -21.85
CA ILE A 54 -7.70 -2.43 -22.39
C ILE A 54 -7.52 -3.46 -23.49
N SER A 55 -6.64 -3.19 -24.47
CA SER A 55 -6.36 -4.10 -25.58
C SER A 55 -5.90 -5.48 -25.10
N ILE A 56 -4.99 -5.52 -24.12
CA ILE A 56 -4.52 -6.78 -23.55
C ILE A 56 -5.65 -7.52 -22.82
N ILE A 57 -6.49 -6.81 -22.06
CA ILE A 57 -7.63 -7.43 -21.37
C ILE A 57 -8.63 -8.01 -22.37
N GLU A 58 -8.93 -7.31 -23.46
CA GLU A 58 -9.81 -7.81 -24.51
C GLU A 58 -9.23 -9.02 -25.22
N TRP A 59 -7.93 -8.97 -25.55
CA TRP A 59 -7.23 -10.12 -26.11
C TRP A 59 -7.31 -11.33 -25.18
N LEU A 60 -6.99 -11.17 -23.88
CA LEU A 60 -7.07 -12.24 -22.88
C LEU A 60 -8.49 -12.83 -22.80
N ARG A 61 -9.53 -11.99 -22.83
CA ARG A 61 -10.93 -12.45 -22.77
C ARG A 61 -11.36 -13.26 -24.00
N SER A 62 -10.76 -12.99 -25.16
CA SER A 62 -11.03 -13.75 -26.39
C SER A 62 -10.34 -15.12 -26.45
N GLN A 63 -9.39 -15.39 -25.53
CA GLN A 63 -8.66 -16.65 -25.50
C GLN A 63 -9.43 -17.70 -24.69
N ASN A 64 -9.63 -18.90 -25.27
CA ASN A 64 -10.27 -20.03 -24.59
C ASN A 64 -9.34 -20.69 -23.55
N GLN A 65 -8.02 -20.60 -23.76
CA GLN A 65 -6.97 -21.03 -22.83
C GLN A 65 -5.75 -20.12 -22.99
N ILE A 66 -5.11 -19.77 -21.87
CA ILE A 66 -3.92 -18.92 -21.83
C ILE A 66 -2.81 -19.64 -21.08
N TYR A 67 -1.61 -19.66 -21.65
CA TYR A 67 -0.41 -20.18 -20.99
C TYR A 67 0.45 -19.02 -20.51
N LEU A 68 0.66 -18.94 -19.20
CA LEU A 68 1.47 -17.90 -18.57
C LEU A 68 2.93 -17.87 -19.05
N SER A 69 3.45 -19.00 -19.53
CA SER A 69 4.81 -19.08 -20.10
C SER A 69 4.96 -18.42 -21.47
N LYS A 70 3.85 -18.02 -22.10
CA LYS A 70 3.82 -17.34 -23.41
C LYS A 70 3.53 -15.84 -23.30
N LEU A 71 3.42 -15.32 -22.07
CA LEU A 71 3.33 -13.90 -21.73
C LEU A 71 4.70 -13.36 -21.34
#